data_AF-A0A9X6YMB2-F1
#
_entry.id   AF-A0A9X6YMB2-F1
#
_cell.length_a   1.000
_cell.length_b   1.000
_cell.length_c   1.000
_cell.angle_alpha   90.00
_cell.angle_beta   90.00
_cell.angle_gamma   90.00
#
_symmetry.space_group_name_H-M   'P 1'
#
loop_
_entity.id
_entity.type
_entity.pdbx_description
1 polymer ?
#
loop_
_entity_poly.entity_id
_entity_poly.type
_entity_poly.pdbx_seq_one_letter_code
_entity_poly.pdbx_strand_id
1 'polypeptide(L)'
;MMKVTRQVCLAGMRLGRNGTFIEGKKYWCRHSRFGTSILMLSEEKQWIRVMDSKMTTGTQPISYFTFTDIFFVKDKKELNELIQN
;
A
#
# COMPACT_ATOMS: atom_id res chain seq x y z
N MET A 1 -11.22 -2.44 -14.38
CA MET A 1 -9.77 -2.16 -14.38
C MET A 1 -9.43 -1.38 -13.12
N MET A 2 -8.45 -1.83 -12.35
CA MET A 2 -8.01 -1.25 -11.07
C MET A 2 -6.59 -0.71 -11.22
N LYS A 3 -6.38 0.53 -10.79
CA LYS A 3 -5.06 1.13 -10.71
C LYS A 3 -4.36 0.64 -9.45
N VAL A 4 -3.15 0.12 -9.59
CA VAL A 4 -2.24 -0.17 -8.47
C VAL A 4 -0.92 0.52 -8.71
N THR A 5 -0.23 0.87 -7.63
CA THR A 5 1.07 1.53 -7.71
C THR A 5 2.11 0.73 -6.92
N ARG A 6 3.39 0.87 -7.29
CA ARG A 6 4.49 0.53 -6.40
C ARG A 6 5.01 1.78 -5.75
N GLN A 7 5.35 1.65 -4.48
CA GLN A 7 5.96 2.71 -3.70
C GLN A 7 7.12 2.14 -2.89
N VAL A 8 8.21 2.87 -2.79
CA VAL A 8 9.34 2.49 -1.93
C VAL A 8 9.15 3.09 -0.54
N CYS A 9 9.42 2.30 0.49
CA CYS A 9 9.38 2.75 1.88
C CYS A 9 10.67 3.52 2.21
N LEU A 10 10.52 4.75 2.70
CA LEU A 10 11.64 5.65 3.01
C LEU A 10 12.17 5.48 4.44
N ALA A 11 11.37 4.90 5.33
CA ALA A 11 11.76 4.64 6.72
C ALA A 11 11.03 3.40 7.24
N GLY A 12 11.76 2.51 7.89
CA GLY A 12 11.19 1.28 8.46
C GLY A 12 10.10 1.60 9.50
N MET A 13 8.98 0.90 9.42
CA MET A 13 7.86 1.13 10.34
C MET A 13 7.04 -0.13 10.60
N ARG A 14 6.35 -0.13 11.74
CA ARG A 14 5.43 -1.19 12.15
C ARG A 14 4.06 -0.62 12.50
N LEU A 15 3.07 -0.89 11.66
CA LEU A 15 1.69 -0.48 11.85
C LEU A 15 0.86 -1.62 12.46
N GLY A 16 0.76 -1.65 13.79
CA GLY A 16 0.06 -2.71 14.52
C GLY A 16 0.74 -4.07 14.38
N ARG A 17 -0.03 -5.16 14.48
CA ARG A 17 0.54 -6.53 14.54
C ARG A 17 1.04 -7.05 13.19
N ASN A 18 0.39 -6.66 12.09
CA ASN A 18 0.60 -7.22 10.73
C ASN A 18 0.98 -6.14 9.70
N GLY A 19 1.56 -5.02 10.15
CA GLY A 19 1.93 -3.87 9.32
C GLY A 19 3.44 -3.65 9.23
N THR A 20 4.12 -4.73 8.87
CA THR A 20 5.51 -4.84 8.41
C THR A 20 5.91 -3.92 7.26
N PHE A 21 6.67 -2.82 7.43
CA PHE A 21 7.32 -2.12 6.30
C PHE A 21 8.80 -1.88 6.55
N ILE A 22 9.63 -2.30 5.59
CA ILE A 22 11.08 -2.27 5.66
C ILE A 22 11.60 -1.14 4.76
N GLU A 23 12.51 -0.34 5.30
CA GLU A 23 13.17 0.73 4.57
C GLU A 23 13.83 0.24 3.26
N GLY A 24 13.69 1.03 2.20
CA GLY A 24 14.23 0.74 0.86
C GLY A 24 13.44 -0.31 0.07
N LYS A 25 12.48 -1.02 0.69
CA LYS A 25 11.68 -2.04 -0.01
C LYS A 25 10.48 -1.44 -0.74
N LYS A 26 10.12 -2.04 -1.88
CA LYS A 26 8.96 -1.65 -2.68
C LYS A 26 7.70 -2.43 -2.28
N TYR A 27 6.60 -1.72 -2.13
CA TYR A 27 5.31 -2.24 -1.71
C TYR A 27 4.21 -1.93 -2.72
N TRP A 28 3.28 -2.86 -2.85
CA TRP A 28 2.08 -2.67 -3.66
C TRP A 28 1.07 -1.80 -2.93
N CYS A 29 0.51 -0.84 -3.64
CA CYS A 29 -0.43 0.14 -3.13
C CYS A 29 -1.69 0.19 -4.01
N ARG A 30 -2.86 0.33 -3.38
CA ARG A 30 -4.13 0.53 -4.06
C ARG A 30 -5.08 1.39 -3.23
N HIS A 31 -6.08 1.96 -3.90
CA HIS A 31 -7.21 2.56 -3.21
C HIS A 31 -8.16 1.48 -2.68
N SER A 32 -8.84 1.79 -1.57
CA SER A 32 -9.99 1.01 -1.13
C SER A 32 -11.10 1.03 -2.18
N ARG A 33 -12.05 0.10 -2.09
CA ARG A 33 -13.19 -0.01 -3.04
C ARG A 33 -13.93 1.32 -3.24
N PHE A 34 -14.04 2.12 -2.18
CA PHE A 34 -14.76 3.40 -2.19
C PHE A 34 -13.84 4.61 -2.42
N GLY A 35 -12.53 4.40 -2.63
CA GLY A 35 -11.56 5.47 -2.85
C GLY A 35 -11.17 6.29 -1.62
N THR A 36 -11.80 6.04 -0.46
CA THR A 36 -11.63 6.83 0.77
C THR A 36 -10.34 6.54 1.54
N SER A 37 -9.62 5.48 1.18
CA SER A 37 -8.42 5.06 1.90
C SER A 37 -7.39 4.50 0.93
N ILE A 38 -6.11 4.62 1.30
CA ILE A 38 -5.01 3.96 0.61
C ILE A 38 -4.57 2.75 1.43
N LEU A 39 -4.46 1.61 0.74
CA LEU A 39 -4.03 0.34 1.29
C LEU A 39 -2.67 -0.03 0.70
N MET A 40 -1.74 -0.46 1.53
CA MET A 40 -0.47 -1.07 1.12
C MET A 40 -0.38 -2.51 1.59
N LEU A 41 0.19 -3.36 0.76
CA LEU A 41 0.46 -4.74 1.13
C LEU A 41 1.72 -4.79 2.02
N SER A 42 1.61 -5.28 3.25
CA SER A 42 2.73 -5.41 4.19
C SER A 42 3.58 -6.66 3.92
N GLU A 43 4.69 -6.79 4.67
CA GLU A 43 5.51 -8.01 4.71
C GLU A 43 4.69 -9.27 5.07
N GLU A 44 3.70 -9.14 5.94
CA GLU A 44 2.81 -10.23 6.35
C GLU A 44 1.74 -10.57 5.30
N LYS A 45 1.86 -10.02 4.08
CA LYS A 45 0.92 -10.17 2.96
C LYS A 45 -0.51 -9.71 3.32
N GLN A 46 -0.62 -8.72 4.19
CA GLN A 46 -1.89 -8.12 4.58
C GLN A 46 -2.05 -6.72 3.98
N TRP A 47 -3.27 -6.36 3.59
CA TRP A 47 -3.56 -5.01 3.12
C TRP A 47 -3.78 -4.09 4.32
N ILE A 48 -2.82 -3.21 4.57
CA ILE A 48 -2.79 -2.28 5.68
C ILE A 48 -3.18 -0.88 5.21
N ARG A 49 -4.04 -0.22 5.98
CA ARG A 49 -4.45 1.14 5.70
C ARG A 49 -3.33 2.10 6.10
N VAL A 50 -2.80 2.83 5.11
CA VAL A 50 -1.70 3.81 5.29
C VAL A 50 -2.16 5.25 5.09
N MET A 51 -3.39 5.44 4.61
CA MET A 51 -4.06 6.72 4.48
C MET A 51 -5.57 6.51 4.66
N ASP A 52 -6.24 7.40 5.38
CA ASP A 52 -7.70 7.46 5.43
C ASP A 52 -8.12 8.93 5.31
N SER A 53 -9.05 9.24 4.40
CA SER A 53 -9.54 10.61 4.24
C SER A 53 -10.23 11.16 5.50
N LYS A 54 -10.66 10.28 6.41
CA LYS A 54 -11.27 10.66 7.69
C LYS A 54 -10.26 10.93 8.80
N MET A 55 -8.99 10.57 8.62
CA MET A 55 -7.95 10.87 9.61
C MET A 55 -7.48 12.31 9.41
N THR A 56 -7.91 13.20 10.31
CA THR A 56 -7.60 14.63 10.30
C THR A 56 -6.43 15.03 11.22
N THR A 57 -5.87 14.08 11.98
CA THR A 57 -4.81 14.35 12.96
C THR A 57 -3.65 13.37 12.82
N GLY A 58 -2.43 13.88 12.97
CA GLY A 58 -1.18 13.11 12.88
C GLY A 58 -0.62 12.95 11.45
N THR A 59 0.66 12.59 11.39
CA THR A 59 1.34 12.26 10.12
C THR A 59 0.85 10.90 9.63
N GLN A 60 0.19 10.88 8.48
CA GLN A 60 -0.31 9.63 7.90
C GLN A 60 0.86 8.76 7.40
N PRO A 61 0.85 7.43 7.63
CA PRO A 61 1.96 6.55 7.23
C PRO A 61 2.37 6.66 5.77
N ILE A 62 1.43 6.97 4.86
CA ILE A 62 1.70 7.18 3.43
C ILE A 62 2.82 8.20 3.15
N SER A 63 3.04 9.16 4.05
CA SER A 63 4.10 10.19 3.91
C SER A 63 5.53 9.63 3.91
N TYR A 64 5.73 8.41 4.41
CA TYR A 64 7.03 7.72 4.40
C TYR A 64 7.19 6.79 3.18
N PHE A 65 6.35 6.94 2.16
CA PHE A 65 6.45 6.18 0.94
C PHE A 65 6.55 7.13 -0.25
N THR A 66 7.43 6.81 -1.20
CA THR A 66 7.50 7.54 -2.46
C THR A 66 7.11 6.66 -3.62
N PHE A 67 6.34 7.25 -4.53
CA PHE A 67 5.81 6.61 -5.71
C PHE A 67 6.95 6.19 -6.67
N THR A 68 6.85 4.99 -7.24
CA THR A 68 7.80 4.52 -8.26
C THR A 68 7.12 4.18 -9.58
N ASP A 69 6.06 3.37 -9.57
CA ASP A 69 5.50 2.77 -10.79
C ASP A 69 3.96 2.68 -10.73
N ILE A 70 3.27 2.77 -11.87
CA ILE A 70 1.82 2.53 -12.02
C ILE A 70 1.59 1.26 -12.83
N PHE A 71 0.64 0.45 -12.39
CA PHE A 71 0.12 -0.70 -13.11
C PHE A 71 -1.41 -0.65 -13.15
N PHE A 72 -1.98 -1.20 -14.24
CA PHE A 72 -3.41 -1.35 -14.41
C PHE A 72 -3.73 -2.82 -14.52
N VAL A 73 -4.53 -3.33 -13.58
CA VAL A 73 -4.96 -4.74 -13.56
C VAL A 73 -6.44 -4.82 -13.93
N LYS A 74 -6.84 -5.84 -14.67
CA LYS A 74 -8.24 -6.00 -15.10
C LYS A 74 -9.12 -6.42 -13.93
N ASP A 75 -8.64 -7.35 -13.12
CA ASP A 75 -9.39 -7.97 -12.04
C ASP A 75 -8.53 -8.31 -10.81
N LYS A 76 -9.15 -9.00 -9.83
CA LYS A 76 -8.48 -9.44 -8.60
C LYS A 76 -7.51 -10.60 -8.81
N LYS A 77 -7.69 -11.40 -9.87
CA LYS A 77 -6.82 -12.54 -10.17
C LYS A 77 -5.45 -12.03 -10.62
N GLU A 78 -5.42 -11.11 -11.58
CA GLU A 78 -4.19 -10.46 -12.03
C GLU A 78 -3.46 -9.75 -10.88
N LEU A 79 -4.20 -9.10 -9.97
CA LEU A 79 -3.62 -8.50 -8.78
C LEU A 79 -2.89 -9.53 -7.89
N ASN A 80 -3.52 -10.68 -7.65
CA ASN A 80 -2.95 -11.71 -6.80
C ASN A 80 -1.70 -12.34 -7.43
N GLU A 81 -1.73 -12.56 -8.75
CA GLU A 81 -0.57 -13.04 -9.51
C GLU A 81 0.61 -12.07 -9.42
N LEU A 82 0.36 -10.76 -9.53
CA LEU A 82 1.38 -9.70 -9.37
C LEU A 82 1.99 -9.62 -7.96
N ILE A 83 1.28 -10.11 -6.95
CA ILE A 83 1.73 -10.10 -5.55
C ILE A 83 2.50 -11.38 -5.19
N GLN A 84 2.20 -12.49 -5.88
CA GLN A 84 2.82 -13.78 -5.64
C GLN A 84 4.15 -13.96 -6.39
N ASN A 85 4.32 -13.28 -7.52
CA ASN A 85 5.56 -13.18 -8.28
C ASN A 85 6.46 -12.05 -7.76
#